data_AF-A0A7K0G307-F1
#
_entry.id   AF-A0A7K0G307-F1
#
_cell.length_a   1.000
_cell.length_b   1.000
_cell.length_c   1.000
_cell.angle_alpha   90.00
_cell.angle_beta   90.00
_cell.angle_gamma   90.00
#
_symmetry.space_group_name_H-M   'P 1'
#
loop_
_entity.id
_entity.type
_entity.pdbx_description
1 polymer ?
#
loop_
_entity_poly.entity_id
_entity_poly.type
_entity_poly.pdbx_seq_one_letter_code
_entity_poly.pdbx_strand_id
1 'polypeptide(L)' 'MINLPIGKAAVIRGLDNFIVVDDENVLMIYPKSEEQEIKEVSKEMVARFGDQYS' A
#
# COMPACT_ATOMS: atom_id res chain seq x y z
N MET A 1 7.07 -7.31 -2.39
CA MET A 1 6.97 -6.63 -3.72
C MET A 1 6.92 -5.15 -3.43
N ILE A 2 7.67 -4.31 -4.15
CA ILE A 2 7.74 -2.86 -3.89
C ILE A 2 7.36 -2.15 -5.18
N ASN A 3 6.30 -1.34 -5.13
CA ASN A 3 5.86 -0.47 -6.22
C ASN A 3 5.96 0.99 -5.77
N LEU A 4 6.63 1.81 -6.57
CA LEU A 4 6.87 3.23 -6.28
C LEU A 4 6.57 4.06 -7.53
N PRO A 5 6.10 5.30 -7.39
CA PRO A 5 5.90 6.21 -8.51
C PRO A 5 7.24 6.64 -9.12
N ILE A 6 7.20 7.01 -10.41
CA ILE A 6 8.39 7.39 -11.17
C ILE A 6 9.04 8.63 -10.54
N GLY A 7 10.37 8.58 -10.36
CA GLY A 7 11.16 9.69 -9.83
C GLY A 7 11.23 9.78 -8.30
N LYS A 8 10.64 8.83 -7.58
CA LYS A 8 10.69 8.77 -6.11
C LYS A 8 11.76 7.78 -5.63
N ALA A 9 12.64 8.25 -4.76
CA ALA A 9 13.62 7.38 -4.10
C ALA A 9 13.03 6.84 -2.78
N ALA A 10 13.25 5.56 -2.50
CA ALA A 10 12.89 4.93 -1.24
C ALA A 10 14.09 4.17 -0.65
N VAL A 11 14.27 4.27 0.66
CA VAL A 11 15.29 3.51 1.41
C VAL A 11 14.56 2.65 2.42
N ILE A 12 14.70 1.34 2.30
CA ILE A 12 13.99 0.36 3.11
C ILE A 12 15.01 -0.65 3.65
N ARG A 13 14.98 -0.91 4.96
CA ARG A 13 15.84 -1.89 5.62
C ARG A 13 15.00 -2.74 6.58
N GLY A 14 15.19 -4.06 6.53
CA GLY A 14 14.53 -4.99 7.47
C GLY A 14 13.04 -5.20 7.23
N LEU A 15 12.53 -4.83 6.06
CA LEU A 15 11.13 -5.02 5.69
C LEU A 15 10.97 -6.30 4.86
N ASP A 16 11.18 -7.44 5.52
CA ASP A 16 11.13 -8.75 4.89
C ASP A 16 9.69 -9.29 4.81
N ASN A 17 9.31 -9.83 3.66
CA ASN A 17 7.97 -10.37 3.39
C ASN A 17 6.82 -9.36 3.48
N PHE A 18 7.05 -8.11 3.07
CA PHE A 18 5.99 -7.11 2.90
C PHE A 18 5.71 -6.78 1.42
N ILE A 19 4.52 -6.25 1.21
CA ILE A 19 4.07 -5.57 0.01
C ILE A 19 4.08 -4.08 0.33
N VAL A 20 4.83 -3.31 -0.45
CA VAL A 20 4.87 -1.85 -0.37
C VAL A 20 4.33 -1.31 -1.67
N VAL A 21 3.27 -0.51 -1.60
CA VAL A 21 2.69 0.18 -2.76
C VAL A 21 2.57 1.64 -2.40
N ASP A 22 3.24 2.48 -3.16
CA ASP A 22 3.15 3.93 -3.07
C ASP A 22 2.51 4.41 -4.38
N ASP A 23 1.36 5.04 -4.26
CA ASP A 23 0.62 5.66 -5.34
C ASP A 23 0.29 7.11 -4.95
N GLU A 24 -0.21 7.94 -5.86
CA GLU A 24 -0.39 9.39 -5.69
C GLU A 24 -1.10 9.78 -4.38
N ASN A 25 -1.98 8.89 -3.92
CA ASN A 25 -2.95 9.11 -2.89
C ASN A 25 -2.82 8.15 -1.70
N VAL A 26 -2.09 7.05 -1.86
CA VAL A 26 -2.05 5.97 -0.87
C VAL A 26 -0.65 5.38 -0.77
N LEU A 27 -0.15 5.30 0.46
CA LEU A 27 0.99 4.46 0.81
C LEU A 27 0.49 3.24 1.60
N MET A 28 0.63 2.06 1.01
CA MET A 28 0.28 0.78 1.60
C MET A 28 1.54 -0.01 1.94
N ILE A 29 1.68 -0.42 3.20
CA ILE A 29 2.74 -1.32 3.66
C ILE A 29 2.05 -2.47 4.40
N TYR A 30 2.09 -3.66 3.82
CA TYR A 30 1.26 -4.77 4.29
C TYR A 30 2.01 -6.11 4.27
N PRO A 31 1.87 -6.97 5.29
CA PRO A 31 2.54 -8.26 5.32
C PRO A 31 2.03 -9.17 4.19
N LYS A 32 2.94 -9.80 3.46
CA LYS A 32 2.61 -10.67 2.31
C LYS A 32 1.79 -11.90 2.73
N SER A 33 1.93 -12.37 3.97
CA SER A 33 1.14 -13.48 4.51
C SER A 33 -0.35 -13.20 4.52
N GLU A 34 -0.74 -11.94 4.58
CA GLU A 34 -2.13 -11.50 4.70
C GLU A 34 -2.63 -10.89 3.37
N GLU A 35 -1.94 -11.12 2.25
CA GLU A 35 -2.27 -10.54 0.93
C GLU A 35 -3.75 -10.73 0.52
N GLN A 36 -4.40 -11.80 0.97
CA GLN A 36 -5.82 -12.04 0.70
C GLN A 36 -6.74 -11.00 1.36
N GLU A 37 -6.37 -10.46 2.51
CA GLU A 37 -7.13 -9.45 3.26
C GLU A 37 -7.00 -8.05 2.64
N ILE A 38 -5.97 -7.79 1.83
CA ILE A 38 -5.75 -6.51 1.14
C ILE A 38 -6.98 -6.07 0.34
N LYS A 39 -7.72 -7.02 -0.26
CA LYS A 39 -8.94 -6.73 -1.03
C LYS A 39 -10.08 -6.20 -0.16
N GLU A 40 -10.16 -6.60 1.09
CA GLU A 40 -11.17 -6.13 2.04
C GLU A 40 -10.71 -4.83 2.70
N VAL A 41 -9.44 -4.77 3.12
CA VAL A 41 -8.83 -3.56 3.69
C VAL A 41 -8.88 -2.38 2.71
N SER A 42 -8.62 -2.60 1.42
CA SER A 42 -8.73 -1.55 0.39
C SER A 42 -10.16 -1.03 0.23
N LYS A 43 -11.17 -1.92 0.28
CA LYS A 43 -12.58 -1.52 0.27
C LYS A 43 -12.95 -0.71 1.51
N GLU A 44 -12.46 -1.12 2.69
CA GLU A 44 -12.67 -0.38 3.93
C GLU A 44 -11.95 0.97 3.94
N MET A 45 -10.75 1.06 3.37
CA MET A 45 -10.01 2.31 3.18
C MET A 45 -10.82 3.28 2.32
N VAL A 46 -11.32 2.82 1.17
CA VAL A 46 -12.17 3.65 0.30
C VAL A 46 -13.47 4.03 1.01
N ALA A 47 -14.06 3.15 1.82
CA ALA A 47 -15.27 3.47 2.58
C ALA A 47 -15.02 4.46 3.75
N ARG A 48 -13.84 4.42 4.39
CA ARG A 48 -13.51 5.26 5.56
C ARG A 48 -12.86 6.59 5.20
N PHE A 49 -12.12 6.67 4.10
CA PHE A 49 -11.40 7.85 3.63
C PHE A 49 -12.00 8.45 2.35
N GLY A 50 -13.19 7.97 1.96
CA GLY A 50 -13.81 8.09 0.65
C GLY A 50 -14.40 9.43 0.24
N ASP A 51 -13.62 10.52 0.30
CA ASP A 51 -13.88 11.72 -0.51
C ASP A 51 -12.61 12.38 -1.08
N GLN A 52 -11.41 11.91 -0.71
CA GLN A 52 -10.13 12.46 -1.22
C GLN A 52 -9.42 11.56 -2.23
N TYR A 53 -9.95 10.36 -2.50
CA TYR A 53 -9.25 9.31 -3.26
C TYR A 53 -10.13 8.61 -4.31
N SER A 54 -11.18 9.29 -4.78
CA SER A 54 -12.04 8.84 -5.89
C SER A 54 -11.45 9.10 -7.27
#